data_AF-A0AA39C995-F1
#
_entry.id   AF-A0AA39C995-F1
#
_cell.length_a   1.000
_cell.length_b   1.000
_cell.length_c   1.000
_cell.angle_alpha   90.00
_cell.angle_beta   90.00
_cell.angle_gamma   90.00
#
_symmetry.space_group_name_H-M   'P 1'
#
loop_
_entity.id
_entity.type
_entity.pdbx_description
1 polymer ?
#
loop_
_entity_poly.entity_id
_entity_poly.type
_entity_poly.pdbx_seq_one_letter_code
_entity_poly.pdbx_strand_id
1 'polypeptide(L)'
;MKDVPHKFGSISNKWLQMVTRLQALIIDVIFYQYFKPSIKDYKPSQRFESPQLDYIITGPDQIRPSDFMKELKNSNFKEALVNFFISHWATDEMVPFIGNEIIHVNFRECHPFVVNNANSTVSGVAKELSCPEYEEADTKIIYHACDINCQANKVIRSVDTDVAAIMLGHIKFDDSALFENPDVQQQIFDTIQRFICAIYNVDEMDVDAV
;
A
#
# COMPACT_ATOMS: atom_id res chain seq x y z
N MET A 1 -12.61 9.22 -8.47
CA MET A 1 -11.87 10.44 -8.08
C MET A 1 -12.34 11.58 -8.97
N LYS A 2 -13.36 12.35 -8.55
CA LYS A 2 -13.76 13.56 -9.29
C LYS A 2 -12.67 14.62 -9.00
N ASP A 3 -12.12 15.21 -10.05
CA ASP A 3 -11.03 16.20 -10.02
C ASP A 3 -9.63 15.67 -9.64
N VAL A 4 -9.05 14.89 -10.58
CA VAL A 4 -7.61 14.58 -10.59
C VAL A 4 -6.85 15.83 -11.08
N PRO A 5 -5.89 16.36 -10.30
CA PRO A 5 -5.10 17.53 -10.69
C PRO A 5 -4.44 17.38 -12.07
N HIS A 6 -4.18 18.50 -12.74
CA HIS A 6 -3.70 18.52 -14.13
C HIS A 6 -2.21 18.16 -14.29
N LYS A 7 -1.40 18.34 -13.24
CA LYS A 7 0.04 18.05 -13.22
C LYS A 7 0.35 16.93 -12.25
N PHE A 8 1.38 16.12 -12.55
CA PHE A 8 1.79 15.01 -11.68
C PHE A 8 2.24 15.47 -10.29
N GLY A 9 2.95 16.59 -10.17
CA GLY A 9 3.34 17.16 -8.87
C GLY A 9 2.11 17.48 -8.02
N SER A 10 1.08 18.11 -8.61
CA SER A 10 -0.17 18.39 -7.89
C SER A 10 -0.93 17.12 -7.50
N ILE A 11 -0.86 16.05 -8.30
CA ILE A 11 -1.41 14.73 -7.95
C ILE A 11 -0.67 14.17 -6.74
N SER A 12 0.66 14.15 -6.79
CA SER A 12 1.54 13.66 -5.72
C SER A 12 1.31 14.42 -4.41
N ASN A 13 1.25 15.76 -4.45
CA ASN A 13 0.97 16.60 -3.28
C ASN A 13 -0.41 16.28 -2.69
N LYS A 14 -1.45 16.19 -3.52
CA LYS A 14 -2.80 15.85 -3.07
C LYS A 14 -2.86 14.47 -2.44
N TRP A 15 -2.10 13.51 -2.97
CA TRP A 15 -2.06 12.15 -2.45
C TRP A 15 -1.35 12.10 -1.11
N LEU A 16 -0.18 12.74 -0.99
CA LEU A 16 0.55 12.87 0.27
C LEU A 16 -0.31 13.55 1.34
N GLN A 17 -1.00 14.65 1.01
CA GLN A 17 -1.96 15.29 1.92
C GLN A 17 -3.08 14.35 2.38
N MET A 18 -3.58 13.48 1.50
CA MET A 18 -4.65 12.55 1.87
C MET A 18 -4.14 11.49 2.86
N VAL A 19 -2.89 11.05 2.67
CA VAL A 19 -2.21 10.09 3.54
C VAL A 19 -1.90 10.73 4.89
N THR A 20 -1.33 11.93 4.95
CA THR A 20 -0.95 12.58 6.22
C THR A 20 -2.13 13.18 7.00
N ARG A 21 -3.31 13.31 6.39
CA ARG A 21 -4.56 13.63 7.11
C ARG A 21 -4.97 12.56 8.12
N LEU A 22 -4.37 11.39 8.07
CA LEU A 22 -4.65 10.30 9.00
C LEU A 22 -4.11 10.55 10.41
N GLN A 23 -3.16 11.48 10.56
CA GLN A 23 -2.56 11.87 11.85
C GLN A 23 -1.99 10.66 12.60
N ALA A 24 -1.06 9.95 11.95
CA ALA A 24 -0.38 8.79 12.54
C ALA A 24 1.13 9.04 12.58
N LEU A 25 1.79 8.52 13.61
CA LEU A 25 3.24 8.67 13.76
C LEU A 25 4.00 8.01 12.59
N ILE A 26 3.51 6.84 12.17
CA ILE A 26 4.04 6.06 11.05
C ILE A 26 2.88 5.77 10.11
N ILE A 27 3.09 6.00 8.81
CA ILE A 27 2.11 5.71 7.78
C ILE A 27 2.76 4.85 6.69
N ASP A 28 2.28 3.62 6.56
CA ASP A 28 2.75 2.69 5.54
C ASP A 28 1.80 2.71 4.33
N VAL A 29 2.33 3.13 3.19
CA VAL A 29 1.65 3.10 1.89
C VAL A 29 2.21 1.92 1.09
N ILE A 30 1.37 0.91 0.88
CA ILE A 30 1.79 -0.33 0.24
C ILE A 30 1.18 -0.44 -1.17
N PHE A 31 2.03 -0.65 -2.17
CA PHE A 31 1.64 -0.88 -3.56
C PHE A 31 1.87 -2.32 -3.99
N TYR A 32 1.06 -2.79 -4.94
CA TYR A 32 1.35 -4.03 -5.67
C TYR A 32 2.67 -3.89 -6.41
N GLN A 33 3.48 -4.93 -6.37
CA GLN A 33 4.62 -5.10 -7.26
C GLN A 33 4.18 -5.94 -8.44
N TYR A 34 4.65 -5.65 -9.66
CA TYR A 34 4.29 -6.42 -10.84
C TYR A 34 5.52 -7.18 -11.34
N PHE A 35 5.53 -8.50 -11.21
CA PHE A 35 6.60 -9.37 -11.71
C PHE A 35 6.27 -9.91 -13.11
N LYS A 36 7.31 -10.40 -13.79
CA LYS A 36 7.15 -11.23 -14.98
C LYS A 36 8.07 -12.45 -14.91
N PRO A 37 7.54 -13.68 -15.00
CA PRO A 37 6.11 -14.00 -15.00
C PRO A 37 5.45 -13.70 -13.63
N SER A 38 4.21 -13.21 -13.65
CA SER A 38 3.36 -13.01 -12.46
C SER A 38 2.47 -14.24 -12.24
N ILE A 39 2.08 -14.49 -10.99
CA ILE A 39 1.06 -15.50 -10.68
C ILE A 39 -0.28 -15.20 -11.40
N LYS A 40 -0.53 -13.93 -11.72
CA LYS A 40 -1.70 -13.46 -12.46
C LYS A 40 -1.61 -13.68 -13.97
N ASP A 41 -0.43 -14.03 -14.50
CA ASP A 41 -0.24 -14.29 -15.93
C ASP A 41 -0.84 -15.65 -16.36
N TYR A 42 -1.11 -16.55 -15.40
CA TYR A 42 -1.73 -17.85 -15.66
C TYR A 42 -3.27 -17.79 -15.71
N LYS A 43 -3.90 -16.62 -15.50
CA LYS A 43 -5.35 -16.45 -15.67
C LYS A 43 -5.66 -16.19 -17.17
N PRO A 44 -6.56 -16.97 -17.81
CA PRO A 44 -6.91 -16.79 -19.22
C PRO A 44 -7.37 -15.35 -19.51
N SER A 45 -6.84 -14.80 -20.60
CA SER A 45 -6.67 -13.40 -20.92
C SER A 45 -7.96 -12.61 -21.17
N GLN A 46 -8.17 -11.55 -20.38
CA GLN A 46 -9.03 -10.41 -20.72
C GLN A 46 -8.27 -9.06 -20.65
N ARG A 47 -6.94 -9.11 -20.58
CA ARG A 47 -6.09 -7.92 -20.62
C ARG A 47 -5.78 -7.62 -22.07
N PHE A 48 -6.35 -6.53 -22.59
CA PHE A 48 -5.94 -5.97 -23.86
C PHE A 48 -4.46 -5.61 -23.78
N GLU A 49 -3.60 -6.47 -24.34
CA GLU A 49 -2.18 -6.19 -24.57
C GLU A 49 -2.07 -5.15 -25.69
N SER A 50 -2.23 -3.89 -25.30
CA SER A 50 -1.58 -2.82 -26.07
C SER A 50 -0.06 -2.99 -25.90
N PRO A 51 0.75 -2.74 -26.95
CA PRO A 51 2.20 -2.85 -26.85
C PRO A 51 2.67 -2.02 -25.65
N GLN A 52 3.25 -2.72 -24.68
CA GLN A 52 3.72 -2.18 -23.40
C GLN A 52 4.93 -1.28 -23.64
N LEU A 53 4.71 -0.10 -24.19
CA LEU A 53 5.71 0.95 -24.19
C LEU A 53 5.97 1.35 -22.73
N ASP A 54 7.24 1.55 -22.41
CA ASP A 54 7.63 2.12 -21.13
C ASP A 54 6.98 3.49 -20.97
N TYR A 55 6.39 3.72 -19.80
CA TYR A 55 5.83 5.02 -19.45
C TYR A 55 6.83 5.74 -18.55
N ILE A 56 7.16 6.99 -18.87
CA ILE A 56 8.09 7.79 -18.07
C ILE A 56 7.38 9.07 -17.65
N ILE A 57 7.41 9.35 -16.34
CA ILE A 57 7.04 10.64 -15.78
C ILE A 57 8.33 11.41 -15.53
N THR A 58 8.54 12.50 -16.26
CA THR A 58 9.78 13.27 -16.27
C THR A 58 9.90 14.24 -15.11
N GLY A 59 8.78 14.63 -14.48
CA GLY A 59 8.81 15.51 -13.32
C GLY A 59 7.44 16.06 -12.92
N PRO A 60 7.41 16.86 -11.83
CA PRO A 60 6.17 17.36 -11.23
C PRO A 60 5.38 18.29 -12.15
N ASP A 61 6.04 19.02 -13.05
CA ASP A 61 5.39 19.92 -13.99
C ASP A 61 4.74 19.25 -15.20
N GLN A 62 5.03 17.96 -15.42
CA GLN A 62 4.45 17.22 -16.53
C GLN A 62 2.92 17.16 -16.39
N ILE A 63 2.24 17.47 -17.48
CA ILE A 63 0.79 17.37 -17.61
C ILE A 63 0.42 15.89 -17.64
N ARG A 64 -0.55 15.50 -16.82
CA ARG A 64 -1.06 14.13 -16.82
C ARG A 64 -1.82 13.81 -18.12
N PRO A 65 -1.94 12.54 -18.50
CA PRO A 65 -2.83 12.11 -19.57
C PRO A 65 -4.27 12.65 -19.39
N SER A 66 -4.90 12.98 -20.52
CA SER A 66 -6.29 13.47 -20.55
C SER A 66 -7.24 12.43 -19.96
N ASP A 67 -7.08 11.17 -20.35
CA ASP A 67 -7.80 10.02 -19.80
C ASP A 67 -6.95 9.26 -18.76
N PHE A 68 -6.78 9.88 -17.60
CA PHE A 68 -6.01 9.31 -16.48
C PHE A 68 -6.58 7.96 -16.00
N MET A 69 -7.90 7.78 -16.06
CA MET A 69 -8.55 6.54 -15.62
C MET A 69 -8.25 5.37 -16.54
N LYS A 70 -8.11 5.61 -17.84
CA LYS A 70 -7.62 4.61 -18.80
C LYS A 70 -6.18 4.22 -18.51
N GLU A 71 -5.30 5.19 -18.26
CA GLU A 71 -3.88 4.92 -17.97
C GLU A 71 -3.67 4.16 -16.66
N LEU A 72 -4.52 4.37 -15.66
CA LEU A 72 -4.53 3.55 -14.45
C LEU A 72 -4.85 2.06 -14.68
N LYS A 73 -5.22 1.63 -15.89
CA LYS A 73 -5.34 0.20 -16.24
C LYS A 73 -4.03 -0.38 -16.80
N ASN A 74 -3.07 0.47 -17.18
CA ASN A 74 -1.77 0.08 -17.70
C ASN A 74 -0.78 -0.15 -16.53
N SER A 75 -0.18 -1.34 -16.46
CA SER A 75 0.81 -1.67 -15.42
C SER A 75 2.03 -0.75 -15.48
N ASN A 76 2.58 -0.48 -16.67
CA ASN A 76 3.76 0.36 -16.84
C ASN A 76 3.50 1.78 -16.33
N PHE A 77 2.29 2.30 -16.58
CA PHE A 77 1.88 3.60 -16.05
C PHE A 77 1.81 3.61 -14.52
N LYS A 78 1.22 2.57 -13.90
CA LYS A 78 1.16 2.46 -12.43
C LYS A 78 2.55 2.43 -11.82
N GLU A 79 3.46 1.63 -12.39
CA GLU A 79 4.84 1.56 -11.90
C GLU A 79 5.56 2.91 -12.02
N ALA A 80 5.44 3.56 -13.18
CA ALA A 80 6.00 4.90 -13.40
C ALA A 80 5.44 5.91 -12.40
N LEU A 81 4.14 5.83 -12.09
CA LEU A 81 3.48 6.71 -11.13
C LEU A 81 4.01 6.52 -9.71
N VAL A 82 4.18 5.27 -9.27
CA VAL A 82 4.72 4.97 -7.93
C VAL A 82 6.18 5.39 -7.83
N ASN A 83 7.00 5.11 -8.84
CA ASN A 83 8.40 5.56 -8.90
C ASN A 83 8.51 7.09 -8.90
N PHE A 84 7.58 7.77 -9.57
CA PHE A 84 7.49 9.23 -9.52
C PHE A 84 7.14 9.72 -8.10
N PHE A 85 6.19 9.08 -7.40
CA PHE A 85 5.90 9.44 -6.01
C PHE A 85 7.12 9.26 -5.11
N ILE A 86 7.82 8.12 -5.20
CA ILE A 86 9.03 7.87 -4.41
C ILE A 86 10.09 8.96 -4.64
N SER A 87 10.37 9.29 -5.91
CA SER A 87 11.37 10.31 -6.24
C SER A 87 10.94 11.73 -5.86
N HIS A 88 9.67 12.08 -6.09
CA HIS A 88 9.14 13.40 -5.75
C HIS A 88 9.04 13.61 -4.23
N TRP A 89 8.61 12.57 -3.49
CA TRP A 89 8.49 12.60 -2.03
C TRP A 89 9.83 12.76 -1.31
N ALA A 90 10.94 12.39 -1.96
CA ALA A 90 12.29 12.62 -1.45
C ALA A 90 12.76 14.08 -1.53
N THR A 91 11.98 15.00 -2.14
CA THR A 91 12.38 16.40 -2.31
C THR A 91 11.99 17.27 -1.11
N ASP A 92 12.70 18.37 -0.90
CA ASP A 92 12.44 19.32 0.20
C ASP A 92 11.11 20.10 0.02
N GLU A 93 10.53 20.11 -1.19
CA GLU A 93 9.17 20.67 -1.41
C GLU A 93 8.11 19.92 -0.59
N MET A 94 8.40 18.67 -0.20
CA MET A 94 7.45 17.77 0.46
C MET A 94 7.42 17.95 1.97
N VAL A 95 8.38 18.68 2.54
CA VAL A 95 8.50 18.92 3.99
C VAL A 95 7.20 19.42 4.64
N PRO A 96 6.46 20.39 4.06
CA PRO A 96 5.20 20.86 4.66
C PRO A 96 4.09 19.81 4.69
N PHE A 97 4.21 18.76 3.88
CA PHE A 97 3.21 17.70 3.74
C PHE A 97 3.50 16.52 4.66
N ILE A 98 4.79 16.17 4.81
CA ILE A 98 5.27 15.10 5.69
C ILE A 98 5.21 15.53 7.16
N GLY A 99 5.63 16.76 7.46
CA GLY A 99 5.63 17.29 8.82
C GLY A 99 6.47 16.44 9.77
N ASN A 100 5.86 15.95 10.85
CA ASN A 100 6.53 15.17 11.89
C ASN A 100 6.25 13.65 11.78
N GLU A 101 5.63 13.21 10.68
CA GLU A 101 5.28 11.81 10.45
C GLU A 101 6.43 11.06 9.75
N ILE A 102 6.49 9.75 9.93
CA ILE A 102 7.32 8.85 9.13
C ILE A 102 6.43 8.21 8.07
N ILE A 103 6.76 8.41 6.80
CA ILE A 103 5.97 7.84 5.70
C ILE A 103 6.80 6.76 5.04
N HIS A 104 6.32 5.52 5.03
CA HIS A 104 6.91 4.44 4.27
C HIS A 104 6.13 4.25 2.97
N VAL A 105 6.84 4.16 1.85
CA VAL A 105 6.28 3.70 0.59
C VAL A 105 6.91 2.37 0.25
N ASN A 106 6.13 1.28 0.31
CA ASN A 106 6.56 -0.01 -0.18
C ASN A 106 6.06 -0.24 -1.61
N PHE A 107 6.99 -0.53 -2.52
CA PHE A 107 6.68 -0.98 -3.86
C PHE A 107 7.61 -2.12 -4.29
N ARG A 108 8.82 -1.81 -4.78
CA ARG A 108 9.90 -2.80 -5.02
C ARG A 108 10.84 -2.90 -3.83
N GLU A 109 11.13 -1.74 -3.26
CA GLU A 109 11.80 -1.53 -1.99
C GLU A 109 10.88 -0.67 -1.11
N CYS A 110 11.16 -0.65 0.20
CA CYS A 110 10.48 0.23 1.13
C CYS A 110 11.31 1.51 1.34
N HIS A 111 10.72 2.66 1.04
CA HIS A 111 11.36 3.97 1.18
C HIS A 111 10.72 4.74 2.33
N PRO A 112 11.44 4.97 3.45
CA PRO A 112 11.03 5.92 4.46
C PRO A 112 11.23 7.36 3.97
N PHE A 113 10.34 8.25 4.40
CA PHE A 113 10.46 9.70 4.25
C PHE A 113 10.25 10.35 5.61
N VAL A 114 11.25 11.12 6.05
CA VAL A 114 11.22 11.86 7.31
C VAL A 114 11.77 13.26 7.12
N VAL A 115 11.25 14.23 7.87
CA VAL A 115 11.82 15.58 7.90
C VAL A 115 12.84 15.66 9.03
N ASN A 116 14.07 16.07 8.70
CA ASN A 116 15.13 16.24 9.69
C ASN A 116 15.10 17.64 10.34
N ASN A 117 15.95 17.85 11.34
CA ASN A 117 16.07 19.14 12.05
C ASN A 117 16.51 20.32 11.15
N ALA A 118 17.07 20.06 9.98
CA ALA A 118 17.45 21.08 8.99
C ALA A 118 16.29 21.42 8.04
N ASN A 119 15.09 20.87 8.28
CA ASN A 119 13.91 21.07 7.44
C ASN A 119 14.13 20.57 6.00
N SER A 120 14.84 19.46 5.86
CA SER A 120 15.03 18.73 4.60
C SER A 120 14.47 17.33 4.70
N THR A 121 13.97 16.81 3.58
CA THR A 121 13.48 15.45 3.49
C THR A 121 14.66 14.48 3.43
N VAL A 122 14.63 13.46 4.29
CA VAL A 122 15.58 12.36 4.28
C VAL A 122 14.86 11.10 3.86
N SER A 123 15.44 10.39 2.90
CA SER A 123 14.95 9.10 2.43
C SER A 123 16.10 8.11 2.26
N GLY A 124 15.76 6.83 2.23
CA GLY A 124 16.68 5.71 2.10
C GLY A 124 15.94 4.45 1.68
N VAL A 125 16.46 3.28 2.06
CA VAL A 125 15.81 1.99 1.84
C VAL A 125 15.75 1.25 3.17
N ALA A 126 14.55 0.91 3.63
CA ALA A 126 14.28 0.01 4.74
C ALA A 126 14.20 -1.42 4.19
N LYS A 127 15.31 -2.16 4.27
CA LYS A 127 15.44 -3.48 3.61
C LYS A 127 14.52 -4.52 4.26
N GLU A 128 14.42 -4.46 5.58
CA GLU A 128 13.56 -5.27 6.43
C GLU A 128 12.09 -5.15 6.04
N LEU A 129 11.64 -3.96 5.66
CA LEU A 129 10.26 -3.70 5.25
C LEU A 129 10.03 -3.87 3.74
N SER A 130 11.04 -4.23 2.94
CA SER A 130 10.95 -4.19 1.46
C SER A 130 10.15 -5.35 0.85
N CYS A 131 10.18 -6.54 1.45
CA CYS A 131 9.43 -7.72 1.00
C CYS A 131 9.53 -7.99 -0.52
N PRO A 132 10.74 -8.08 -1.10
CA PRO A 132 10.94 -8.07 -2.56
C PRO A 132 10.40 -9.31 -3.28
N GLU A 133 10.06 -10.37 -2.54
CA GLU A 133 9.51 -11.62 -3.07
C GLU A 133 7.98 -11.62 -3.15
N TYR A 134 7.31 -10.66 -2.48
CA TYR A 134 5.86 -10.60 -2.43
C TYR A 134 5.32 -9.69 -3.56
N GLU A 135 4.35 -10.20 -4.33
CA GLU A 135 3.73 -9.44 -5.42
C GLU A 135 2.59 -8.55 -4.90
N GLU A 136 1.79 -9.08 -3.99
CA GLU A 136 0.50 -8.52 -3.64
C GLU A 136 0.56 -7.55 -2.45
N ALA A 137 -0.15 -6.43 -2.57
CA ALA A 137 -0.18 -5.41 -1.52
C ALA A 137 -0.85 -5.94 -0.25
N ASP A 138 -1.87 -6.78 -0.39
CA ASP A 138 -2.61 -7.38 0.72
C ASP A 138 -1.68 -8.14 1.69
N THR A 139 -0.82 -9.01 1.19
CA THR A 139 0.13 -9.78 1.97
C THR A 139 1.20 -8.89 2.59
N LYS A 140 1.70 -7.89 1.83
CA LYS A 140 2.68 -6.91 2.32
C LYS A 140 2.11 -6.02 3.44
N ILE A 141 0.83 -5.64 3.37
CA ILE A 141 0.15 -4.89 4.44
C ILE A 141 0.20 -5.67 5.76
N ILE A 142 -0.09 -6.98 5.72
CA ILE A 142 -0.04 -7.81 6.93
C ILE A 142 1.39 -7.91 7.45
N TYR A 143 2.38 -8.12 6.58
CA TYR A 143 3.79 -8.13 6.98
C TYR A 143 4.21 -6.84 7.71
N HIS A 144 3.90 -5.67 7.14
CA HIS A 144 4.19 -4.36 7.77
C HIS A 144 3.46 -4.21 9.11
N ALA A 145 2.21 -4.63 9.18
CA ALA A 145 1.44 -4.60 10.43
C ALA A 145 2.08 -5.48 11.52
N CYS A 146 2.67 -6.62 11.15
CA CYS A 146 3.34 -7.53 12.09
C CYS A 146 4.72 -7.02 12.55
N ASP A 147 5.47 -6.33 11.68
CA ASP A 147 6.81 -5.83 12.02
C ASP A 147 6.81 -4.70 13.07
N ILE A 148 5.66 -4.02 13.24
CA ILE A 148 5.50 -3.01 14.30
C ILE A 148 5.49 -3.70 15.68
N ASN A 149 6.68 -3.79 16.26
CA ASN A 149 7.00 -4.48 17.53
C ASN A 149 6.79 -3.62 18.78
N CYS A 150 6.14 -2.46 18.66
CA CYS A 150 5.78 -1.62 19.80
C CYS A 150 4.27 -1.65 20.04
N GLN A 151 3.88 -1.41 21.30
CA GLN A 151 2.47 -1.28 21.65
C GLN A 151 1.90 -0.01 21.00
N ALA A 152 1.19 -0.19 19.89
CA ALA A 152 0.65 0.88 19.07
C ALA A 152 -0.75 0.53 18.54
N ASN A 153 -1.59 1.55 18.36
CA ASN A 153 -2.86 1.39 17.67
C ASN A 153 -2.59 1.28 16.16
N LYS A 154 -2.81 0.10 15.60
CA LYS A 154 -2.63 -0.18 14.17
C LYS A 154 -3.97 0.02 13.45
N VAL A 155 -3.96 0.79 12.36
CA VAL A 155 -5.15 1.06 11.54
C VAL A 155 -4.86 0.68 10.10
N ILE A 156 -5.49 -0.38 9.62
CA ILE A 156 -5.39 -0.82 8.22
C ILE A 156 -6.57 -0.23 7.43
N ARG A 157 -6.28 0.49 6.34
CA ARG A 157 -7.29 1.03 5.41
C ARG A 157 -7.15 0.38 4.05
N SER A 158 -8.00 -0.61 3.79
CA SER A 158 -8.11 -1.26 2.49
C SER A 158 -9.57 -1.36 2.07
N VAL A 159 -9.81 -1.32 0.76
CA VAL A 159 -11.11 -1.68 0.15
C VAL A 159 -11.13 -3.14 -0.32
N ASP A 160 -9.96 -3.79 -0.30
CA ASP A 160 -9.79 -5.18 -0.67
C ASP A 160 -10.08 -6.08 0.53
N THR A 161 -11.08 -6.94 0.39
CA THR A 161 -11.52 -7.90 1.41
C THR A 161 -10.47 -8.97 1.69
N ASP A 162 -9.57 -9.24 0.74
CA ASP A 162 -8.51 -10.24 0.89
C ASP A 162 -7.56 -9.85 2.03
N VAL A 163 -7.37 -8.54 2.29
CA VAL A 163 -6.62 -8.05 3.46
C VAL A 163 -7.24 -8.54 4.77
N ALA A 164 -8.56 -8.46 4.90
CA ALA A 164 -9.25 -8.91 6.10
C ALA A 164 -9.21 -10.42 6.25
N ALA A 165 -9.34 -11.16 5.14
CA ALA A 165 -9.24 -12.63 5.13
C ALA A 165 -7.83 -13.13 5.48
N ILE A 166 -6.78 -12.53 4.93
CA ILE A 166 -5.39 -12.89 5.25
C ILE A 166 -5.07 -12.54 6.70
N MET A 167 -5.52 -11.38 7.19
CA MET A 167 -5.37 -11.00 8.59
C MET A 167 -6.02 -12.02 9.53
N LEU A 168 -7.23 -12.50 9.20
CA LEU A 168 -7.91 -13.56 9.95
C LEU A 168 -7.10 -14.86 9.99
N GLY A 169 -6.56 -15.30 8.85
CA GLY A 169 -5.72 -16.48 8.79
C GLY A 169 -4.47 -16.32 9.66
N HIS A 170 -3.81 -15.17 9.59
CA HIS A 170 -2.64 -14.90 10.41
C HIS A 170 -2.97 -14.90 11.91
N ILE A 171 -4.11 -14.32 12.31
CA ILE A 171 -4.61 -14.34 13.69
C ILE A 171 -4.90 -15.77 14.17
N LYS A 172 -5.47 -16.64 13.32
CA LYS A 172 -5.88 -17.99 13.72
C LYS A 172 -4.71 -18.97 13.85
N PHE A 173 -3.66 -18.78 13.05
CA PHE A 173 -2.63 -19.81 12.83
C PHE A 173 -1.23 -19.42 13.29
N ASP A 174 -1.00 -18.15 13.62
CA ASP A 174 0.27 -17.69 14.17
C ASP A 174 0.02 -17.13 15.58
N ASP A 175 0.86 -17.51 16.55
CA ASP A 175 0.92 -16.93 17.92
C ASP A 175 1.49 -15.49 17.86
N SER A 176 1.08 -14.74 16.84
CA SER A 176 1.67 -13.46 16.46
C SER A 176 1.40 -12.39 17.52
N ALA A 177 2.42 -11.59 17.80
CA ALA A 177 2.42 -10.46 18.73
C ALA A 177 1.47 -9.30 18.35
N LEU A 178 0.58 -9.48 17.37
CA LEU A 178 -0.43 -8.49 17.00
C LEU A 178 -1.47 -8.30 18.10
N PHE A 179 -1.84 -9.37 18.81
CA PHE A 179 -2.79 -9.34 19.91
C PHE A 179 -2.30 -10.23 21.04
N GLU A 180 -1.75 -9.64 22.11
CA GLU A 180 -1.24 -10.39 23.27
C GLU A 180 -2.36 -11.05 24.10
N ASN A 181 -3.61 -10.63 23.91
CA ASN A 181 -4.75 -11.13 24.68
C ASN A 181 -5.58 -12.12 23.84
N PRO A 182 -5.61 -13.41 24.21
CA PRO A 182 -6.36 -14.44 23.47
C PRO A 182 -7.87 -14.18 23.38
N ASP A 183 -8.48 -13.58 24.40
CA ASP A 183 -9.91 -13.24 24.37
C ASP A 183 -10.19 -12.12 23.35
N VAL A 184 -9.29 -11.13 23.26
CA VAL A 184 -9.37 -10.05 22.26
C VAL A 184 -9.12 -10.61 20.87
N GLN A 185 -8.15 -11.51 20.72
CA GLN A 185 -7.84 -12.21 19.48
C GLN A 185 -9.08 -12.97 18.96
N GLN A 186 -9.75 -13.73 19.84
CA GLN A 186 -10.98 -14.44 19.48
C GLN A 186 -12.13 -13.50 19.14
N GLN A 187 -12.32 -12.40 19.89
CA GLN A 187 -13.35 -11.41 19.56
C GLN A 187 -13.13 -10.74 18.20
N ILE A 188 -11.88 -10.42 17.86
CA ILE A 188 -11.52 -9.87 16.55
C ILE A 188 -11.77 -10.90 15.47
N PHE A 189 -11.34 -12.15 15.69
CA PHE A 189 -11.59 -13.27 14.79
C PHE A 189 -13.10 -13.42 14.49
N ASP A 190 -13.92 -13.53 15.53
CA ASP A 190 -15.37 -13.69 15.39
C ASP A 190 -16.03 -12.50 14.68
N THR A 191 -15.49 -11.30 14.89
CA THR A 191 -16.03 -10.07 14.29
C THR A 191 -15.73 -10.01 12.80
N ILE A 192 -14.49 -10.26 12.40
CA ILE A 192 -14.10 -10.23 10.98
C ILE A 192 -14.75 -11.42 10.24
N GLN A 193 -14.79 -12.62 10.84
CA GLN A 193 -15.46 -13.78 10.24
C GLN A 193 -16.94 -13.46 9.96
N ARG A 194 -17.68 -12.92 10.94
CA ARG A 194 -19.08 -12.51 10.75
C ARG A 194 -19.24 -11.48 9.63
N PHE A 195 -18.34 -10.51 9.54
CA PHE A 195 -18.39 -9.49 8.49
C PHE A 195 -18.20 -10.11 7.09
N ILE A 196 -17.21 -10.98 6.92
CA ILE A 196 -16.94 -11.64 5.63
C ILE A 196 -18.08 -12.60 5.27
N CYS A 197 -18.51 -13.45 6.20
CA CYS A 197 -19.67 -14.34 6.03
C CYS A 197 -20.91 -13.57 5.56
N ALA A 198 -21.18 -12.40 6.13
CA ALA A 198 -22.30 -11.55 5.72
C ALA A 198 -22.14 -10.96 4.31
N ILE A 199 -20.93 -10.58 3.90
CA ILE A 199 -20.65 -10.07 2.53
C ILE A 199 -20.85 -11.16 1.49
N TYR A 200 -20.34 -12.37 1.75
CA TYR A 200 -20.35 -13.47 0.79
C TYR A 200 -21.56 -14.40 0.91
N ASN A 201 -22.44 -14.15 1.89
CA ASN A 201 -23.61 -14.97 2.18
C ASN A 201 -23.24 -16.46 2.37
N VAL A 202 -22.26 -16.70 3.23
CA VAL A 202 -21.78 -18.02 3.65
C VAL A 202 -21.89 -18.15 5.17
N ASP A 203 -22.24 -19.33 5.66
CA ASP A 203 -22.51 -19.54 7.09
C ASP A 203 -21.22 -19.53 7.94
N GLU A 204 -20.13 -20.04 7.39
CA GLU A 204 -18.83 -20.12 8.07
C GLU A 204 -17.70 -20.11 7.02
N MET A 205 -16.57 -19.51 7.37
CA MET A 205 -15.35 -19.61 6.58
C MET A 205 -14.47 -20.71 7.17
N ASP A 206 -14.25 -21.76 6.40
CA ASP A 206 -13.18 -22.69 6.71
C ASP A 206 -11.86 -22.04 6.29
N VAL A 207 -11.12 -21.54 7.27
CA VAL A 207 -9.76 -21.05 7.04
C VAL A 207 -8.85 -22.24 7.28
N ASP A 208 -8.48 -22.93 6.20
CA ASP A 208 -7.41 -23.94 6.19
C ASP A 208 -6.07 -23.21 6.05
N ALA A 209 -5.21 -23.27 7.07
CA ALA A 209 -3.80 -22.95 6.87
C ALA A 209 -3.04 -24.23 6.53
N VAL A 210 -2.24 -24.16 5.47
CA VAL A 210 -1.24 -25.18 5.09
C VAL A 210 0.13 -24.68 5.51
#